data_AF-A0A350C833-F1
#
_entry.id   AF-A0A350C833-F1
#
_cell.length_a   1.000
_cell.length_b   1.000
_cell.length_c   1.000
_cell.angle_alpha   90.00
_cell.angle_beta   90.00
_cell.angle_gamma   90.00
#
_symmetry.space_group_name_H-M   'P 1'
#
loop_
_entity.id
_entity.type
_entity.pdbx_description
1 polymer ?
#
loop_
_entity_poly.entity_id
_entity_poly.type
_entity_poly.pdbx_seq_one_letter_code
_entity_poly.pdbx_strand_id
1 'polypeptide(L)'
;VSYPVGVRLVDSVLPDDLVAVPTSASTRPGGLIPDPEIAEITLFSEDGRFSQTYPLTNTDPANLKCYWSEYDDQGNNPVDYNGNGYSDIRGLPAEFLGKVGRVILRTVRDADFSWLLTVRRGSDGQARGVDVVIRYHTGIKPLDERIFPASFRAGLAVVGVNDAADGTEPVLKRGAYVFDALNARWYRITNHETRPSSGLIPTSEAGFWGAYKYRLTLESEVVANAGAFPTGSTSAVYSGAMFLPGVVDVYPMGSLSLPAALQAGEN
;
A
#
# COMPACT_ATOMS: atom_id res chain seq x y z
N VAL A 1 30.44 -21.54 -7.89
CA VAL A 1 29.07 -21.99 -7.56
C VAL A 1 28.19 -21.40 -8.65
N SER A 2 27.55 -22.22 -9.48
CA SER A 2 26.64 -21.72 -10.51
C SER A 2 25.45 -21.14 -9.76
N TYR A 3 25.26 -19.83 -9.86
CA TYR A 3 24.06 -19.19 -9.34
C TYR A 3 22.96 -19.53 -10.33
N PRO A 4 21.85 -20.17 -9.92
CA PRO A 4 20.68 -20.22 -10.79
C PRO A 4 20.28 -18.78 -11.07
N VAL A 5 20.32 -18.39 -12.34
CA VAL A 5 20.06 -17.02 -12.83
C VAL A 5 18.81 -16.96 -13.70
N GLY A 6 18.26 -18.14 -13.98
CA GLY A 6 16.98 -18.35 -14.63
C GLY A 6 16.41 -19.71 -14.22
N VAL A 7 15.14 -19.90 -14.54
CA VAL A 7 14.39 -21.12 -14.21
C VAL A 7 13.63 -21.56 -15.46
N ARG A 8 13.68 -22.87 -15.73
CA ARG A 8 12.85 -23.48 -16.76
C ARG A 8 11.45 -23.70 -16.19
N LEU A 9 10.44 -23.25 -16.93
CA LEU A 9 9.04 -23.44 -16.58
C LEU A 9 8.59 -24.86 -16.90
N VAL A 10 7.48 -25.26 -16.29
CA VAL A 10 6.83 -26.54 -16.57
C VAL A 10 6.38 -26.60 -18.03
N ASP A 11 6.48 -27.78 -18.65
CA ASP A 11 6.17 -27.99 -20.07
C ASP A 11 4.68 -27.73 -20.44
N SER A 12 3.81 -27.49 -19.44
CA SER A 12 2.43 -27.06 -19.67
C SER A 12 2.29 -25.58 -20.04
N VAL A 13 3.35 -24.79 -19.91
CA VAL A 13 3.40 -23.40 -20.41
C VAL A 13 3.73 -23.42 -21.89
N LEU A 14 2.96 -22.70 -22.71
CA LEU A 14 3.21 -22.61 -24.14
C LEU A 14 4.23 -21.50 -24.43
N PRO A 15 5.10 -21.65 -25.45
CA PRO A 15 6.02 -20.57 -25.85
C PRO A 15 5.32 -19.24 -26.11
N ASP A 16 4.13 -19.28 -26.73
CA ASP A 16 3.33 -18.08 -27.02
C ASP A 16 2.87 -17.36 -25.74
N ASP A 17 2.70 -18.06 -24.62
CA ASP A 17 2.36 -17.46 -23.33
C ASP A 17 3.48 -16.55 -22.81
N LEU A 18 4.74 -16.85 -23.16
CA LEU A 18 5.92 -16.09 -22.74
C LEU A 18 6.24 -14.93 -23.67
N VAL A 19 5.94 -15.03 -24.97
CA VAL A 19 6.16 -13.96 -25.95
C VAL A 19 5.39 -12.69 -25.59
N ALA A 20 4.22 -12.84 -24.95
CA ALA A 20 3.37 -11.73 -24.54
C ALA A 20 3.77 -11.09 -23.19
N VAL A 21 4.71 -11.68 -22.44
CA VAL A 21 5.12 -11.16 -21.13
C VAL A 21 6.13 -10.04 -21.33
N PRO A 22 5.86 -8.80 -20.88
CA PRO A 22 6.84 -7.73 -20.94
C PRO A 22 8.00 -8.04 -19.99
N THR A 23 9.21 -7.74 -20.43
CA THR A 23 10.44 -7.93 -19.66
C THR A 23 11.28 -6.66 -19.69
N SER A 24 12.27 -6.56 -18.80
CA SER A 24 13.23 -5.45 -18.83
C SER A 24 13.96 -5.35 -20.17
N ALA A 25 14.21 -6.47 -20.86
CA ALA A 25 14.79 -6.51 -22.20
C ALA A 25 13.89 -5.91 -23.30
N SER A 26 12.58 -5.92 -23.11
CA SER A 26 11.61 -5.44 -24.10
C SER A 26 11.42 -3.91 -24.10
N THR A 27 11.97 -3.23 -23.10
CA THR A 27 11.86 -1.78 -22.92
C THR A 27 13.23 -1.15 -22.74
N ARG A 28 13.56 -0.19 -23.61
CA ARG A 28 14.78 0.62 -23.51
C ARG A 28 14.42 1.98 -22.93
N PRO A 29 14.37 2.15 -21.60
CA PRO A 29 14.01 3.45 -21.02
C PRO A 29 15.03 4.54 -21.36
N GLY A 30 16.30 4.18 -21.63
CA GLY A 30 17.37 5.12 -21.90
C GLY A 30 17.80 5.87 -20.63
N GLY A 31 19.12 6.07 -20.46
CA GLY A 31 19.67 6.78 -19.31
C GLY A 31 19.86 5.91 -18.05
N LEU A 32 20.15 6.56 -16.91
CA LEU A 32 20.50 5.95 -15.61
C LEU A 32 19.31 5.30 -14.87
N ILE A 33 18.23 4.95 -15.57
CA ILE A 33 17.05 4.35 -14.92
C ILE A 33 17.41 2.90 -14.58
N PRO A 34 17.49 2.52 -13.29
CA PRO A 34 17.61 1.12 -12.89
C PRO A 34 16.41 0.34 -13.44
N ASP A 35 16.59 -0.96 -13.72
CA ASP A 35 15.61 -1.93 -14.22
C ASP A 35 14.13 -1.43 -14.22
N PRO A 36 13.43 -1.38 -15.36
CA PRO A 36 12.09 -0.78 -15.44
C PRO A 36 10.99 -1.57 -14.68
N GLU A 37 11.30 -2.75 -14.10
CA GLU A 37 10.42 -3.56 -13.23
C GLU A 37 8.99 -3.77 -13.77
N ILE A 38 8.82 -3.89 -15.09
CA ILE A 38 7.49 -3.97 -15.76
C ILE A 38 6.79 -5.30 -15.47
N ALA A 39 7.57 -6.32 -15.21
CA ALA A 39 7.10 -7.59 -14.72
C ALA A 39 8.03 -8.09 -13.64
N GLU A 40 7.48 -8.92 -12.76
CA GLU A 40 8.20 -9.54 -11.67
C GLU A 40 8.02 -11.05 -11.71
N ILE A 41 9.01 -11.71 -11.15
CA ILE A 41 9.06 -13.14 -10.97
C ILE A 41 9.17 -13.45 -9.48
N THR A 42 8.14 -14.09 -8.93
CA THR A 42 8.16 -14.63 -7.58
C THR A 42 8.55 -16.10 -7.62
N LEU A 43 9.68 -16.40 -7.00
CA LEU A 43 10.24 -17.73 -6.85
C LEU A 43 9.81 -18.31 -5.49
N PHE A 44 9.46 -19.58 -5.45
CA PHE A 44 9.23 -20.34 -4.22
C PHE A 44 10.25 -21.48 -4.11
N SER A 45 10.69 -21.79 -2.89
CA SER A 45 11.51 -22.97 -2.61
C SER A 45 10.77 -24.27 -2.97
N GLU A 46 11.49 -25.40 -3.15
CA GLU A 46 10.86 -26.72 -3.43
C GLU A 46 9.80 -27.11 -2.39
N ASP A 47 9.99 -26.74 -1.14
CA ASP A 47 9.05 -27.00 -0.03
C ASP A 47 7.97 -25.92 0.14
N GLY A 48 8.03 -24.84 -0.66
CA GLY A 48 7.11 -23.71 -0.61
C GLY A 48 7.19 -22.83 0.64
N ARG A 49 8.17 -23.05 1.52
CA ARG A 49 8.31 -22.30 2.79
C ARG A 49 8.90 -20.91 2.61
N PHE A 50 9.71 -20.72 1.57
CA PHE A 50 10.35 -19.46 1.28
C PHE A 50 9.88 -18.95 -0.08
N SER A 51 9.74 -17.63 -0.18
CA SER A 51 9.46 -16.97 -1.45
C SER A 51 10.33 -15.72 -1.58
N GLN A 52 10.79 -15.45 -2.79
CA GLN A 52 11.55 -14.26 -3.10
C GLN A 52 11.05 -13.68 -4.42
N THR A 53 10.84 -12.38 -4.45
CA THR A 53 10.42 -11.68 -5.67
C THR A 53 11.57 -10.85 -6.22
N TYR A 54 11.68 -10.85 -7.54
CA TYR A 54 12.65 -10.06 -8.31
C TYR A 54 11.97 -9.47 -9.55
N PRO A 55 12.56 -8.43 -10.16
CA PRO A 55 12.21 -8.03 -11.52
C PRO A 55 12.44 -9.17 -12.52
N LEU A 56 11.57 -9.27 -13.53
CA LEU A 56 11.69 -10.21 -14.64
C LEU A 56 12.53 -9.57 -15.75
N THR A 57 13.82 -9.92 -15.78
CA THR A 57 14.80 -9.28 -16.67
C THR A 57 14.63 -9.72 -18.12
N ASN A 58 14.40 -11.02 -18.35
CA ASN A 58 14.23 -11.59 -19.68
C ASN A 58 13.40 -12.89 -19.65
N THR A 59 12.94 -13.30 -20.83
CA THR A 59 12.34 -14.60 -21.10
C THR A 59 12.95 -15.21 -22.36
N ASP A 60 13.11 -16.53 -22.38
CA ASP A 60 13.44 -17.29 -23.58
C ASP A 60 12.27 -18.24 -23.89
N PRO A 61 11.32 -17.81 -24.75
CA PRO A 61 10.16 -18.61 -25.11
C PRO A 61 10.52 -19.95 -25.78
N ALA A 62 11.63 -20.00 -26.53
CA ALA A 62 12.02 -21.20 -27.27
C ALA A 62 12.47 -22.33 -26.32
N ASN A 63 13.05 -21.96 -25.18
CA ASN A 63 13.50 -22.90 -24.16
C ASN A 63 12.64 -22.90 -22.88
N LEU A 64 11.52 -22.17 -22.88
CA LEU A 64 10.63 -21.98 -21.73
C LEU A 64 11.36 -21.53 -20.46
N LYS A 65 12.26 -20.54 -20.59
CA LYS A 65 13.02 -20.01 -19.45
C LYS A 65 12.62 -18.58 -19.10
N CYS A 66 12.73 -18.26 -17.82
CA CYS A 66 12.59 -16.90 -17.29
C CYS A 66 13.81 -16.54 -16.44
N TYR A 67 14.21 -15.28 -16.49
CA TYR A 67 15.43 -14.77 -15.86
C TYR A 67 15.09 -13.62 -14.91
N TRP A 68 15.76 -13.56 -13.76
CA TRP A 68 15.61 -12.49 -12.76
C TRP A 68 16.92 -11.73 -12.49
N SER A 69 17.98 -12.17 -13.14
CA SER A 69 19.35 -11.74 -12.94
C SER A 69 19.97 -11.53 -14.31
N GLU A 70 20.81 -10.52 -14.42
CA GLU A 70 21.50 -10.16 -15.66
C GLU A 70 22.77 -10.97 -15.84
N TYR A 71 22.60 -12.28 -16.01
CA TYR A 71 23.65 -13.24 -16.36
C TYR A 71 23.28 -14.01 -17.62
N ASP A 72 24.29 -14.53 -18.31
CA ASP A 72 24.10 -15.52 -19.37
C ASP A 72 23.43 -16.81 -18.84
N ASP A 73 22.96 -17.63 -19.77
CA ASP A 73 22.31 -18.92 -19.49
C ASP A 73 23.10 -19.88 -18.59
N GLN A 74 24.40 -19.65 -18.46
CA GLN A 74 25.32 -20.47 -17.69
C GLN A 74 25.62 -19.88 -16.31
N GLY A 75 25.13 -18.67 -16.02
CA GLY A 75 25.41 -17.92 -14.79
C GLY A 75 26.86 -17.44 -14.69
N ASN A 76 27.58 -17.36 -15.81
CA ASN A 76 29.03 -17.14 -15.86
C ASN A 76 29.39 -15.70 -16.20
N ASN A 77 28.66 -15.08 -17.13
CA ASN A 77 28.98 -13.75 -17.63
C ASN A 77 27.80 -12.80 -17.46
N PRO A 78 27.99 -11.58 -16.93
CA PRO A 78 26.95 -10.58 -16.88
C PRO A 78 26.41 -10.22 -18.27
N VAL A 79 25.10 -10.04 -18.41
CA VAL A 79 24.41 -9.65 -19.64
C VAL A 79 23.46 -8.50 -19.35
N ASP A 80 23.82 -7.30 -19.81
CA ASP A 80 22.97 -6.09 -19.69
C ASP A 80 21.76 -6.21 -20.64
N TYR A 81 20.63 -6.69 -20.13
CA TYR A 81 19.43 -6.94 -20.91
C TYR A 81 18.68 -5.65 -21.21
N ASN A 82 18.66 -4.69 -20.27
CA ASN A 82 17.93 -3.43 -20.38
C ASN A 82 18.73 -2.31 -21.07
N GLY A 83 20.04 -2.51 -21.30
CA GLY A 83 20.94 -1.61 -22.02
C GLY A 83 21.30 -0.35 -21.24
N ASN A 84 21.22 -0.36 -19.91
CA ASN A 84 21.50 0.82 -19.07
C ASN A 84 23.00 1.01 -18.75
N GLY A 85 23.87 0.09 -19.19
CA GLY A 85 25.31 0.14 -18.98
C GLY A 85 25.78 -0.45 -17.64
N TYR A 86 24.87 -1.03 -16.86
CA TYR A 86 25.13 -1.76 -15.62
C TYR A 86 24.50 -3.14 -15.69
N SER A 87 25.06 -4.12 -14.97
CA SER A 87 24.46 -5.46 -14.88
C SER A 87 23.82 -5.67 -13.52
N ASP A 88 22.51 -5.92 -13.52
CA ASP A 88 21.70 -6.18 -12.33
C ASP A 88 21.82 -7.64 -11.87
N ILE A 89 22.86 -7.92 -11.09
CA ILE A 89 23.18 -9.25 -10.61
C ILE A 89 22.41 -9.61 -9.33
N ARG A 90 21.55 -10.62 -9.43
CA ARG A 90 20.71 -11.13 -8.33
C ARG A 90 20.91 -12.64 -8.14
N GLY A 91 21.37 -13.05 -6.96
CA GLY A 91 21.54 -14.46 -6.59
C GLY A 91 20.32 -15.01 -5.86
N LEU A 92 20.09 -16.31 -5.98
CA LEU A 92 19.04 -16.99 -5.21
C LEU A 92 19.44 -17.06 -3.71
N PRO A 93 18.51 -16.83 -2.76
CA PRO A 93 18.81 -16.95 -1.33
C PRO A 93 19.27 -18.37 -0.97
N ALA A 94 20.09 -18.48 0.08
CA ALA A 94 20.66 -19.77 0.51
C ALA A 94 19.58 -20.79 0.90
N GLU A 95 18.44 -20.30 1.40
CA GLU A 95 17.27 -21.05 1.84
C GLU A 95 16.62 -21.86 0.70
N PHE A 96 16.86 -21.48 -0.56
CA PHE A 96 16.38 -22.22 -1.72
C PHE A 96 17.27 -23.41 -2.09
N LEU A 97 18.46 -23.53 -1.49
CA LEU A 97 19.42 -24.62 -1.75
C LEU A 97 19.74 -24.80 -3.25
N GLY A 98 19.75 -23.69 -3.99
CA GLY A 98 20.01 -23.67 -5.43
C GLY A 98 18.87 -24.16 -6.31
N LYS A 99 17.66 -24.36 -5.77
CA LYS A 99 16.52 -24.89 -6.51
C LYS A 99 15.26 -24.04 -6.34
N VAL A 100 14.53 -23.88 -7.44
CA VAL A 100 13.23 -23.20 -7.48
C VAL A 100 12.15 -24.27 -7.66
N GLY A 101 11.16 -24.29 -6.75
CA GLY A 101 10.05 -25.24 -6.80
C GLY A 101 8.88 -24.73 -7.65
N ARG A 102 8.48 -23.48 -7.43
CA ARG A 102 7.36 -22.84 -8.15
C ARG A 102 7.72 -21.43 -8.55
N VAL A 103 7.17 -21.00 -9.68
CA VAL A 103 7.34 -19.66 -10.23
C VAL A 103 5.97 -19.04 -10.45
N ILE A 104 5.84 -17.75 -10.13
CA ILE A 104 4.73 -16.91 -10.54
C ILE A 104 5.31 -15.73 -11.32
N LEU A 105 4.82 -15.54 -12.55
CA LEU A 105 5.08 -14.34 -13.34
C LEU A 105 3.91 -13.38 -13.18
N ARG A 106 4.20 -12.11 -12.92
CA ARG A 106 3.19 -11.05 -12.86
C ARG A 106 3.69 -9.85 -13.64
N THR A 107 2.82 -9.24 -14.44
CA THR A 107 3.08 -7.86 -14.89
C THR A 107 2.88 -6.94 -13.69
N VAL A 108 3.85 -6.08 -13.43
CA VAL A 108 3.66 -4.96 -12.51
C VAL A 108 2.74 -4.02 -13.25
N ARG A 109 1.46 -4.07 -12.91
CA ARG A 109 0.54 -3.04 -13.42
C ARG A 109 0.97 -1.73 -12.76
N ASP A 110 0.90 -0.63 -13.50
CA ASP A 110 0.96 0.74 -12.94
C ASP A 110 -0.07 0.96 -11.80
N ALA A 111 -1.01 0.02 -11.63
CA ALA A 111 -2.04 -0.05 -10.62
C ALA A 111 -2.13 -1.46 -9.99
N ASP A 112 -1.07 -1.91 -9.32
CA ASP A 112 -1.22 -3.02 -8.38
C ASP A 112 -1.99 -2.58 -7.13
N PHE A 113 -2.86 -3.47 -6.65
CA PHE A 113 -3.50 -3.29 -5.35
C PHE A 113 -2.49 -3.67 -4.27
N SER A 114 -2.11 -2.70 -3.43
CA SER A 114 -1.44 -2.96 -2.16
C SER A 114 -2.47 -3.00 -1.04
N TRP A 115 -2.10 -3.61 0.08
CA TRP A 115 -2.94 -3.62 1.27
C TRP A 115 -2.12 -3.30 2.52
N LEU A 116 -2.79 -2.69 3.49
CA LEU A 116 -2.26 -2.51 4.83
C LEU A 116 -3.30 -2.94 5.85
N LEU A 117 -2.84 -3.28 7.05
CA LEU A 117 -3.71 -3.61 8.18
C LEU A 117 -3.68 -2.47 9.18
N THR A 118 -4.86 -1.96 9.53
CA THR A 118 -5.02 -1.15 10.73
C THR A 118 -5.50 -2.04 11.86
N VAL A 119 -4.66 -2.24 12.87
CA VAL A 119 -4.98 -3.10 14.02
C VAL A 119 -5.30 -2.23 15.24
N ARG A 120 -6.54 -2.31 15.72
CA ARG A 120 -6.94 -1.72 17.01
C ARG A 120 -6.61 -2.70 18.13
N ARG A 121 -5.70 -2.31 19.02
CA ARG A 121 -5.29 -3.12 20.18
C ARG A 121 -5.89 -2.59 21.47
N GLY A 122 -6.09 -3.49 22.41
CA GLY A 122 -6.38 -3.16 23.79
C GLY A 122 -5.14 -2.71 24.57
N SER A 123 -5.37 -2.23 25.79
CA SER A 123 -4.30 -1.91 26.75
C SER A 123 -3.51 -3.14 27.19
N ASP A 124 -4.08 -4.33 27.01
CA ASP A 124 -3.47 -5.65 27.16
C ASP A 124 -2.64 -6.08 25.92
N GLY A 125 -2.55 -5.23 24.90
CA GLY A 125 -1.87 -5.52 23.64
C GLY A 125 -2.65 -6.45 22.70
N GLN A 126 -3.82 -6.97 23.09
CA GLN A 126 -4.59 -7.91 22.28
C GLN A 126 -5.32 -7.19 21.13
N ALA A 127 -5.37 -7.81 19.96
CA ALA A 127 -6.10 -7.25 18.82
C ALA A 127 -7.63 -7.36 19.04
N ARG A 128 -8.33 -6.24 18.95
CA ARG A 128 -9.80 -6.14 19.14
C ARG A 128 -10.53 -5.71 17.87
N GLY A 129 -9.80 -5.35 16.82
CA GLY A 129 -10.36 -5.14 15.48
C GLY A 129 -9.25 -4.93 14.46
N VAL A 130 -9.49 -5.37 13.23
CA VAL A 130 -8.55 -5.22 12.12
C VAL A 130 -9.29 -4.68 10.92
N ASP A 131 -8.86 -3.56 10.37
CA ASP A 131 -9.34 -3.12 9.06
C ASP A 131 -8.30 -3.46 8.01
N VAL A 132 -8.72 -4.12 6.93
CA VAL A 132 -7.90 -4.37 5.74
C VAL A 132 -8.17 -3.24 4.77
N VAL A 133 -7.16 -2.42 4.51
CA VAL A 133 -7.26 -1.25 3.64
C VAL A 133 -6.62 -1.59 2.31
N ILE A 134 -7.42 -1.59 1.26
CA ILE A 134 -6.99 -1.87 -0.11
C ILE A 134 -6.66 -0.56 -0.82
N ARG A 135 -5.54 -0.49 -1.49
CA ARG A 135 -5.03 0.72 -2.15
C ARG A 135 -4.52 0.43 -3.54
N TYR A 136 -4.63 1.40 -4.44
CA TYR A 136 -3.84 1.43 -5.67
C TYR A 136 -2.42 1.93 -5.40
N HIS A 137 -1.49 1.44 -6.23
CA HIS A 137 -0.06 1.72 -6.22
C HIS A 137 0.73 0.99 -5.15
N THR A 138 2.01 0.77 -5.46
CA THR A 138 2.98 0.12 -4.57
C THR A 138 3.52 1.14 -3.56
N GLY A 139 3.43 0.80 -2.27
CA GLY A 139 4.10 1.52 -1.19
C GLY A 139 3.31 2.65 -0.53
N ILE A 140 3.79 3.03 0.65
CA ILE A 140 3.39 4.22 1.42
C ILE A 140 4.63 5.09 1.52
N LYS A 141 4.54 6.34 1.07
CA LYS A 141 5.62 7.31 1.27
C LYS A 141 5.46 7.93 2.65
N PRO A 142 6.55 8.33 3.34
CA PRO A 142 6.45 8.99 4.64
C PRO A 142 5.53 10.23 4.65
N LEU A 143 5.43 10.94 3.51
CA LEU A 143 4.53 12.09 3.37
C LEU A 143 3.04 11.69 3.25
N ASP A 144 2.75 10.46 2.82
CA ASP A 144 1.38 9.94 2.73
C ASP A 144 0.80 9.65 4.13
N GLU A 145 1.66 9.41 5.13
CA GLU A 145 1.26 9.17 6.54
C GLU A 145 1.14 10.45 7.37
N ARG A 146 1.11 11.60 6.69
CA ARG A 146 1.02 12.89 7.36
C ARG A 146 -0.28 13.03 8.15
N ILE A 147 -0.15 13.52 9.38
CA ILE A 147 -1.26 13.82 10.27
C ILE A 147 -1.68 15.29 10.13
N PHE A 148 -2.97 15.50 9.94
CA PHE A 148 -3.64 16.79 9.86
C PHE A 148 -4.47 17.01 11.13
N PRO A 149 -4.48 18.21 11.73
CA PRO A 149 -5.33 18.50 12.88
C PRO A 149 -6.80 18.33 12.50
N ALA A 150 -7.51 17.48 13.24
CA ALA A 150 -8.91 17.18 12.95
C ALA A 150 -9.71 16.87 14.21
N SER A 151 -11.02 17.02 14.15
CA SER A 151 -11.91 16.64 15.24
C SER A 151 -13.04 15.75 14.73
N PHE A 152 -13.19 14.61 15.38
CA PHE A 152 -14.21 13.60 15.15
C PHE A 152 -15.14 13.57 16.38
N ARG A 153 -16.44 13.68 16.17
CA ARG A 153 -17.44 13.65 17.25
C ARG A 153 -18.40 12.48 17.03
N ALA A 154 -18.46 11.59 18.01
CA ALA A 154 -19.29 10.40 17.95
C ALA A 154 -20.77 10.75 17.69
N GLY A 155 -21.41 9.94 16.85
CA GLY A 155 -22.80 10.13 16.43
C GLY A 155 -23.01 11.24 15.39
N LEU A 156 -21.95 11.82 14.84
CA LEU A 156 -22.04 12.76 13.71
C LEU A 156 -21.30 12.19 12.49
N ALA A 157 -21.85 12.42 11.30
CA ALA A 157 -21.20 12.11 10.03
C ALA A 157 -20.40 13.32 9.49
N VAL A 158 -19.86 14.15 10.39
CA VAL A 158 -19.12 15.37 10.04
C VAL A 158 -17.78 15.39 10.76
N VAL A 159 -16.72 15.76 10.03
CA VAL A 159 -15.35 15.94 10.56
C VAL A 159 -14.85 17.33 10.18
N GLY A 160 -14.28 18.03 11.16
CA GLY A 160 -13.58 19.29 10.93
C GLY A 160 -12.09 19.05 10.79
N VAL A 161 -11.44 19.64 9.77
CA VAL A 161 -10.03 19.40 9.44
C VAL A 161 -9.33 20.73 9.13
N ASN A 162 -8.03 20.80 9.43
CA ASN A 162 -7.15 21.91 9.11
C ASN A 162 -5.93 21.46 8.29
N ASP A 163 -5.19 22.44 7.78
CA ASP A 163 -3.86 22.21 7.20
C ASP A 163 -2.91 21.62 8.25
N ALA A 164 -1.89 20.91 7.77
CA ALA A 164 -0.79 20.47 8.61
C ALA A 164 -0.02 21.68 9.18
N ALA A 165 0.81 21.44 10.20
CA ALA A 165 1.58 22.50 10.87
C ALA A 165 2.56 23.23 9.92
N ASP A 166 2.99 22.58 8.83
CA ASP A 166 3.84 23.16 7.78
C ASP A 166 3.05 23.93 6.71
N GLY A 167 1.73 24.10 6.89
CA GLY A 167 0.84 24.78 5.96
C GLY A 167 0.37 23.91 4.80
N THR A 168 0.74 22.63 4.75
CA THR A 168 0.31 21.74 3.68
C THR A 168 -1.16 21.38 3.82
N GLU A 169 -1.88 21.42 2.71
CA GLU A 169 -3.29 21.07 2.65
C GLU A 169 -3.50 19.54 2.58
N PRO A 170 -4.57 19.00 3.19
CA PRO A 170 -4.93 17.60 3.05
C PRO A 170 -5.42 17.27 1.63
N VAL A 171 -5.12 16.06 1.15
CA VAL A 171 -5.60 15.58 -0.14
C VAL A 171 -7.04 15.10 0.00
N LEU A 172 -8.00 16.01 -0.18
CA LEU A 172 -9.43 15.73 -0.03
C LEU A 172 -10.07 15.31 -1.35
N LYS A 173 -10.81 14.20 -1.34
CA LYS A 173 -11.53 13.70 -2.52
C LYS A 173 -12.81 12.99 -2.10
N ARG A 174 -13.93 13.26 -2.80
CA ARG A 174 -15.17 12.48 -2.65
C ARG A 174 -14.90 11.01 -3.03
N GLY A 175 -15.40 10.09 -2.23
CA GLY A 175 -15.20 8.64 -2.38
C GLY A 175 -13.89 8.12 -1.80
N ALA A 176 -12.94 9.00 -1.43
CA ALA A 176 -11.75 8.62 -0.69
C ALA A 176 -12.07 8.42 0.80
N TYR A 177 -11.06 8.10 1.59
CA TYR A 177 -11.20 7.82 3.01
C TYR A 177 -10.40 8.81 3.87
N VAL A 178 -10.91 9.08 5.07
CA VAL A 178 -10.18 9.74 6.16
C VAL A 178 -9.93 8.72 7.26
N PHE A 179 -8.70 8.70 7.76
CA PHE A 179 -8.32 7.87 8.90
C PHE A 179 -8.29 8.71 10.18
N ASP A 180 -9.06 8.32 11.19
CA ASP A 180 -8.97 8.82 12.56
C ASP A 180 -7.76 8.18 13.25
N ALA A 181 -6.71 8.98 13.45
CA ALA A 181 -5.44 8.50 13.99
C ALA A 181 -5.50 8.14 15.49
N LEU A 182 -6.47 8.69 16.25
CA LEU A 182 -6.60 8.39 17.67
C LEU A 182 -7.35 7.08 17.89
N ASN A 183 -8.47 6.88 17.18
CA ASN A 183 -9.29 5.68 17.34
C ASN A 183 -8.92 4.56 16.37
N ALA A 184 -7.99 4.83 15.45
CA ALA A 184 -7.56 3.93 14.39
C ALA A 184 -8.75 3.37 13.59
N ARG A 185 -9.56 4.27 13.01
CA ARG A 185 -10.74 3.94 12.20
C ARG A 185 -10.75 4.69 10.88
N TRP A 186 -11.25 4.03 9.85
CA TRP A 186 -11.42 4.62 8.52
C TRP A 186 -12.88 5.01 8.28
N TYR A 187 -13.09 6.16 7.66
CA TYR A 187 -14.41 6.64 7.27
C TYR A 187 -14.39 7.08 5.82
N ARG A 188 -15.39 6.68 5.04
CA ARG A 188 -15.51 7.10 3.64
C ARG A 188 -16.06 8.51 3.54
N ILE A 189 -15.43 9.34 2.74
CA ILE A 189 -15.80 10.74 2.50
C ILE A 189 -16.86 10.78 1.40
N THR A 190 -18.08 11.21 1.71
CA THR A 190 -19.14 11.42 0.73
C THR A 190 -19.15 12.84 0.19
N ASN A 191 -18.66 13.81 0.96
CA ASN A 191 -18.50 15.19 0.52
C ASN A 191 -17.36 15.89 1.27
N HIS A 192 -16.82 16.95 0.69
CA HIS A 192 -15.96 17.88 1.41
C HIS A 192 -16.25 19.32 0.98
N GLU A 193 -16.07 20.24 1.92
CA GLU A 193 -16.27 21.68 1.74
C GLU A 193 -15.07 22.42 2.31
N THR A 194 -14.63 23.44 1.61
CA THR A 194 -13.64 24.40 2.11
C THR A 194 -14.36 25.55 2.78
N ARG A 195 -13.74 26.12 3.82
CA ARG A 195 -14.24 27.28 4.55
C ARG A 195 -14.70 28.37 3.59
N PRO A 196 -15.97 28.80 3.67
CA PRO A 196 -16.47 29.92 2.88
C PRO A 196 -15.69 31.20 3.18
N SER A 197 -15.69 32.14 2.24
CA SER A 197 -15.20 33.50 2.52
C SER A 197 -15.93 34.10 3.72
N SER A 198 -15.24 34.90 4.53
CA SER A 198 -15.74 35.41 5.83
C SER A 198 -17.17 35.97 5.78
N GLY A 199 -17.53 36.71 4.72
CA GLY A 199 -18.88 37.28 4.55
C GLY A 199 -19.98 36.29 4.16
N LEU A 200 -19.65 35.02 3.95
CA LEU A 200 -20.57 33.94 3.52
C LEU A 200 -20.73 32.85 4.59
N ILE A 201 -20.08 32.98 5.75
CA ILE A 201 -20.19 32.00 6.83
C ILE A 201 -21.54 32.21 7.56
N PRO A 202 -22.44 31.20 7.60
CA PRO A 202 -23.67 31.30 8.37
C PRO A 202 -23.36 31.50 9.87
N THR A 203 -24.11 32.37 10.54
CA THR A 203 -23.91 32.67 11.98
C THR A 203 -24.02 31.42 12.85
N SER A 204 -24.89 30.47 12.49
CA SER A 204 -25.04 29.17 13.17
C SER A 204 -23.81 28.27 13.05
N GLU A 205 -22.92 28.53 12.09
CA GLU A 205 -21.74 27.71 11.81
C GLU A 205 -20.42 28.47 12.06
N ALA A 206 -20.49 29.72 12.56
CA ALA A 206 -19.32 30.56 12.80
C ALA A 206 -18.31 29.89 13.74
N GLY A 207 -18.76 29.13 14.75
CA GLY A 207 -17.88 28.35 15.62
C GLY A 207 -17.11 27.26 14.88
N PHE A 208 -17.80 26.51 14.02
CA PHE A 208 -17.17 25.45 13.21
C PHE A 208 -16.15 26.05 12.24
N TRP A 209 -16.59 27.02 11.42
CA TRP A 209 -15.72 27.62 10.41
C TRP A 209 -14.66 28.55 11.01
N GLY A 210 -14.80 28.99 12.26
CA GLY A 210 -13.73 29.64 13.01
C GLY A 210 -12.59 28.68 13.35
N ALA A 211 -12.90 27.41 13.61
CA ALA A 211 -11.93 26.40 14.02
C ALA A 211 -11.36 25.56 12.86
N TYR A 212 -12.14 25.30 11.80
CA TYR A 212 -11.76 24.35 10.74
C TYR A 212 -11.70 24.98 9.36
N LYS A 213 -10.69 24.63 8.57
CA LYS A 213 -10.55 25.06 7.18
C LYS A 213 -11.35 24.19 6.23
N TYR A 214 -11.58 22.93 6.60
CA TYR A 214 -12.36 21.98 5.80
C TYR A 214 -13.42 21.28 6.66
N ARG A 215 -14.54 20.98 6.01
CA ARG A 215 -15.59 20.08 6.53
C ARG A 215 -15.65 18.86 5.65
N LEU A 216 -15.62 17.68 6.25
CA LEU A 216 -15.89 16.42 5.56
C LEU A 216 -17.27 15.93 5.99
N THR A 217 -18.03 15.43 5.02
CA THR A 217 -19.23 14.62 5.26
C THR A 217 -18.85 13.16 5.02
N LEU A 218 -19.21 12.29 5.95
CA LEU A 218 -18.89 10.88 5.94
C LEU A 218 -20.08 10.04 5.47
N GLU A 219 -19.81 8.82 5.02
CA GLU A 219 -20.84 7.82 4.69
C GLU A 219 -21.52 7.27 5.95
N SER A 220 -20.75 7.12 7.03
CA SER A 220 -21.22 6.65 8.33
C SER A 220 -20.91 7.66 9.43
N GLU A 221 -21.67 7.61 10.51
CA GLU A 221 -21.36 8.39 11.70
C GLU A 221 -20.04 7.95 12.33
N VAL A 222 -19.35 8.91 12.95
CA VAL A 222 -18.17 8.66 13.76
C VAL A 222 -18.55 7.79 14.96
N VAL A 223 -17.75 6.74 15.22
CA VAL A 223 -18.04 5.75 16.28
C VAL A 223 -17.56 6.22 17.66
N ALA A 224 -16.42 6.91 17.72
CA ALA A 224 -15.78 7.34 18.96
C ALA A 224 -15.23 8.76 18.81
N ASN A 225 -15.24 9.54 19.88
CA ASN A 225 -14.71 10.90 19.86
C ASN A 225 -13.19 10.89 19.65
N ALA A 226 -12.70 11.83 18.86
CA ALA A 226 -11.29 12.18 18.76
C ALA A 226 -11.15 13.69 18.62
N GLY A 227 -10.64 14.35 19.65
CA GLY A 227 -10.74 15.80 19.77
C GLY A 227 -12.16 16.26 20.11
N ALA A 228 -12.44 17.55 19.95
CA ALA A 228 -13.74 18.14 20.24
C ALA A 228 -14.01 19.36 19.35
N PHE A 229 -15.24 19.45 18.85
CA PHE A 229 -15.75 20.66 18.20
C PHE A 229 -15.86 21.80 19.22
N PRO A 230 -15.64 23.06 18.80
CA PRO A 230 -15.80 24.20 19.68
C PRO A 230 -17.26 24.33 20.13
N THR A 231 -17.47 24.53 21.44
CA THR A 231 -18.79 24.79 22.03
C THR A 231 -18.77 26.10 22.80
N GLY A 232 -19.58 27.08 22.37
CA GLY A 232 -19.58 28.40 22.99
C GLY A 232 -18.23 29.10 22.83
N SER A 233 -17.58 29.47 23.94
CA SER A 233 -16.30 30.19 23.95
C SER A 233 -15.06 29.28 23.98
N THR A 234 -15.22 27.96 23.99
CA THR A 234 -14.08 27.03 24.07
C THR A 234 -13.43 26.81 22.70
N SER A 235 -12.10 26.83 22.64
CA SER A 235 -11.34 26.45 21.44
C SER A 235 -11.55 24.98 21.08
N ALA A 236 -11.40 24.66 19.79
CA ALA A 236 -11.37 23.29 19.32
C ALA A 236 -10.21 22.51 19.94
N VAL A 237 -10.45 21.23 20.26
CA VAL A 237 -9.39 20.28 20.62
C VAL A 237 -9.14 19.40 19.42
N TYR A 238 -7.94 19.48 18.85
CA TYR A 238 -7.59 18.67 17.69
C TYR A 238 -7.04 17.31 18.12
N SER A 239 -7.48 16.29 17.39
CA SER A 239 -6.80 15.02 17.22
C SER A 239 -6.08 15.02 15.86
N GLY A 240 -5.83 13.83 15.31
CA GLY A 240 -5.17 13.63 14.03
C GLY A 240 -6.06 12.92 13.01
N ALA A 241 -6.04 13.41 11.78
CA ALA A 241 -6.56 12.73 10.60
C ALA A 241 -5.43 12.43 9.61
N MET A 242 -5.51 11.31 8.89
CA MET A 242 -4.60 10.97 7.79
C MET A 242 -5.41 10.74 6.51
N PHE A 243 -4.88 11.22 5.38
CA PHE A 243 -5.52 11.14 4.06
C PHE A 243 -4.63 10.36 3.12
N LEU A 244 -4.73 9.04 3.20
CA LEU A 244 -3.86 8.17 2.44
C LEU A 244 -4.32 8.11 0.98
N PRO A 245 -3.45 8.43 0.00
CA PRO A 245 -3.81 8.40 -1.40
C PRO A 245 -4.03 6.96 -1.87
N GLY A 246 -4.88 6.80 -2.89
CA GLY A 246 -5.10 5.52 -3.56
C GLY A 246 -5.97 4.52 -2.79
N VAL A 247 -6.48 4.82 -1.59
CA VAL A 247 -7.41 3.91 -0.90
C VAL A 247 -8.67 3.68 -1.74
N VAL A 248 -8.92 2.41 -2.03
CA VAL A 248 -10.02 1.95 -2.87
C VAL A 248 -11.18 1.53 -2.00
N ASP A 249 -10.88 0.71 -0.99
CA ASP A 249 -11.88 0.18 -0.08
C ASP A 249 -11.28 -0.23 1.25
N VAL A 250 -12.12 -0.31 2.28
CA VAL A 250 -11.73 -0.72 3.62
C VAL A 250 -12.67 -1.79 4.13
N TYR A 251 -12.13 -2.98 4.40
CA TYR A 251 -12.86 -4.13 4.90
C TYR A 251 -12.62 -4.30 6.39
N PRO A 252 -13.63 -4.06 7.26
CA PRO A 252 -13.51 -4.38 8.67
C PRO A 252 -13.52 -5.90 8.83
N MET A 253 -12.37 -6.49 9.15
CA MET A 253 -12.31 -7.83 9.70
C MET A 253 -12.60 -7.68 11.19
N GLY A 254 -13.79 -8.10 11.61
CA GLY A 254 -14.17 -8.09 13.03
C GLY A 254 -13.13 -8.78 13.91
N SER A 255 -13.31 -8.75 15.22
CA SER A 255 -12.49 -9.58 16.11
C SER A 255 -12.83 -11.05 15.87
N LEU A 256 -12.17 -11.69 14.90
CA LEU A 256 -12.13 -13.15 14.89
C LEU A 256 -11.29 -13.55 16.10
N SER A 257 -11.98 -13.97 17.16
CA SER A 257 -11.33 -14.67 18.25
C SER A 257 -10.61 -15.86 17.62
N LEU A 258 -9.27 -15.90 17.72
CA LEU A 258 -8.56 -17.12 17.36
C LEU A 258 -9.15 -18.25 18.22
N PRO A 259 -9.52 -19.39 17.62
CA PRO A 259 -9.93 -20.56 18.37
C PRO A 259 -8.94 -20.81 19.51
N ALA A 260 -9.42 -21.17 20.71
CA ALA A 260 -8.57 -21.35 21.88
C ALA A 260 -7.36 -22.27 21.63
N ALA A 261 -7.49 -23.21 20.68
CA ALA A 261 -6.42 -24.10 20.23
C ALA A 261 -5.24 -23.41 19.52
N LEU A 262 -5.40 -22.17 19.04
CA LEU A 262 -4.37 -21.38 18.34
C LEU A 262 -3.85 -20.21 19.18
N GLN A 263 -4.40 -19.99 20.38
CA GLN A 263 -3.82 -19.08 21.36
C GLN A 263 -2.66 -19.84 22.01
N ALA A 264 -1.43 -19.51 21.61
CA ALA A 264 -0.22 -20.20 22.06
C ALA A 264 -0.22 -20.34 23.59
N GLY A 265 0.06 -21.56 24.04
CA GLY A 265 0.00 -21.97 25.44
C GLY A 265 0.83 -21.08 26.37
N GLU A 266 0.21 -20.75 27.49
CA GLU A 266 0.92 -20.34 28.69
C GLU A 266 1.83 -21.50 29.12
N ASN A 267 3.13 -21.21 29.30
CA ASN A 267 3.94 -21.91 30.28
C ASN A 267 3.62 -21.32 31.66
#